data_AF-A0A918H543-F1
#
_entry.id   AF-A0A918H543-F1
#
_cell.length_a   1.000
_cell.length_b   1.000
_cell.length_c   1.000
_cell.angle_alpha   90.00
_cell.angle_beta   90.00
_cell.angle_gamma   90.00
#
_symmetry.space_group_name_H-M   'P 1'
#
loop_
_entity.id
_entity.type
_entity.pdbx_description
1 polymer ?
#
loop_
_entity_poly.entity_id
_entity_poly.type
_entity_poly.pdbx_seq_one_letter_code
_entity_poly.pdbx_strand_id
1 'polypeptide(L)'
;MASLLSPAPERRRRYPGRLRVPDRVALAGVLYLLRTGIAWRDVPAETVGCSGVTAWRRLREWTEAGVWPRLHAALLAELRRADLLDLDD
;
A
#
# COMPACT_ATOMS: atom_id res chain seq x y z
N MET A 1 -1.43 10.74 17.01
CA MET A 1 -0.73 9.82 16.09
C MET A 1 -0.84 10.40 14.69
N ALA A 2 0.28 10.70 14.02
CA ALA A 2 0.25 11.19 12.64
C ALA A 2 -0.21 10.07 11.69
N SER A 3 -0.98 10.41 10.67
CA SER A 3 -1.42 9.45 9.64
C SER A 3 -0.20 8.81 8.96
N LEU A 4 -0.16 7.49 8.88
CA LEU A 4 0.87 6.73 8.15
C LEU A 4 0.86 7.05 6.66
N LEU A 5 -0.32 7.38 6.13
CA LEU A 5 -0.52 7.69 4.73
C LEU A 5 -0.61 9.19 4.54
N SER A 6 0.09 9.70 3.54
CA SER A 6 -0.09 11.08 3.06
C SER A 6 -1.54 11.27 2.60
N PRO A 7 -2.14 12.45 2.81
CA PRO A 7 -3.50 12.72 2.36
C PRO A 7 -3.61 12.48 0.86
N ALA A 8 -4.73 11.88 0.44
CA ALA A 8 -4.99 11.66 -0.98
C ALA A 8 -5.01 13.02 -1.72
N PRO A 9 -4.47 13.09 -2.94
CA PRO A 9 -4.49 14.32 -3.73
C PRO A 9 -5.92 14.79 -3.95
N GLU A 10 -6.11 16.10 -3.95
CA GLU A 10 -7.44 16.69 -4.11
C GLU A 10 -8.07 16.27 -5.45
N ARG A 11 -9.32 15.81 -5.38
CA ARG A 11 -10.06 15.35 -6.55
C ARG A 11 -10.46 16.55 -7.39
N ARG A 12 -10.21 16.49 -8.70
CA ARG A 12 -10.71 17.48 -9.66
C ARG A 12 -12.23 17.60 -9.54
N ARG A 13 -12.75 18.82 -9.45
CA ARG A 13 -14.20 19.06 -9.39
C ARG A 13 -14.91 18.84 -10.72
N ARG A 14 -14.28 19.29 -11.82
CA ARG A 14 -14.81 19.15 -13.19
C ARG A 14 -14.18 17.95 -13.88
N TYR A 15 -15.01 17.09 -14.49
CA TYR A 15 -14.62 15.81 -15.08
C TYR A 15 -13.77 14.96 -14.14
N PRO A 16 -14.28 14.64 -12.93
CA PRO A 16 -13.55 13.78 -12.04
C PRO A 16 -13.44 12.40 -12.68
N GLY A 17 -12.22 11.93 -12.92
CA GLY A 17 -11.97 10.56 -13.36
C GLY A 17 -12.46 9.53 -12.33
N ARG A 18 -12.08 8.27 -12.57
CA ARG A 18 -12.40 7.17 -11.66
C ARG A 18 -11.95 7.47 -10.23
N LEU A 19 -12.79 7.08 -9.27
CA LEU A 19 -12.45 7.19 -7.85
C LEU A 19 -11.14 6.45 -7.54
N ARG A 20 -10.37 7.01 -6.62
CA ARG A 20 -9.14 6.40 -6.13
C ARG A 20 -9.49 5.10 -5.40
N VAL A 21 -8.76 4.03 -5.71
CA VAL A 21 -8.91 2.74 -5.02
C VAL A 21 -8.58 2.93 -3.53
N PRO A 22 -9.38 2.35 -2.61
CA PRO A 22 -9.12 2.43 -1.18
C PRO A 22 -7.73 1.93 -0.81
N ASP A 23 -7.11 2.56 0.19
CA ASP A 23 -5.69 2.32 0.52
C ASP A 23 -5.43 0.86 0.95
N ARG A 24 -6.35 0.23 1.67
CA ARG A 24 -6.24 -1.20 2.02
C ARG A 24 -6.20 -2.11 0.80
N VAL A 25 -7.03 -1.83 -0.22
CA VAL A 25 -7.06 -2.62 -1.46
C VAL A 25 -5.78 -2.40 -2.25
N ALA A 26 -5.30 -1.16 -2.33
CA ALA A 26 -4.03 -0.86 -2.98
C ALA A 26 -2.85 -1.54 -2.26
N LEU A 27 -2.83 -1.55 -0.93
CA LEU A 27 -1.82 -2.27 -0.14
C LEU A 27 -1.86 -3.78 -0.43
N ALA A 28 -3.05 -4.40 -0.47
CA ALA A 28 -3.20 -5.80 -0.82
C ALA A 28 -2.62 -6.10 -2.22
N GLY A 29 -2.90 -5.24 -3.20
CA GLY A 29 -2.33 -5.37 -4.54
C GLY A 29 -0.81 -5.20 -4.59
N VAL A 30 -0.25 -4.27 -3.81
CA VAL A 30 1.21 -4.12 -3.71
C VAL A 30 1.84 -5.36 -3.09
N LEU A 31 1.29 -5.86 -1.99
CA LEU A 31 1.80 -7.07 -1.33
C LEU A 31 1.70 -8.29 -2.24
N TYR A 32 0.62 -8.42 -3.01
CA TYR A 32 0.45 -9.49 -3.99
C TYR A 32 1.56 -9.45 -5.05
N LEU A 33 1.81 -8.28 -5.64
CA LEU A 33 2.88 -8.09 -6.62
C LEU A 33 4.26 -8.46 -6.04
N LEU A 34 4.58 -7.95 -4.85
CA LEU A 34 5.88 -8.18 -4.21
C LEU A 34 6.08 -9.64 -3.80
N ARG A 35 5.01 -10.32 -3.36
CA ARG A 35 5.07 -11.73 -2.94
C ARG A 35 5.21 -12.69 -4.11
N THR A 36 4.50 -12.42 -5.21
CA THR A 36 4.40 -13.36 -6.34
C THR A 36 5.41 -13.08 -7.45
N GLY A 37 5.93 -11.85 -7.56
CA GLY A 37 6.89 -11.45 -8.58
C GLY A 37 6.34 -11.42 -10.01
N ILE A 38 5.02 -11.58 -10.20
CA ILE A 38 4.41 -11.56 -11.53
C ILE A 38 4.47 -10.17 -12.17
N ALA A 39 4.37 -10.12 -13.49
CA ALA A 39 4.25 -8.85 -14.18
C ALA A 39 2.94 -8.14 -13.81
N TRP A 40 2.99 -6.80 -13.72
CA TRP A 40 1.83 -5.99 -13.33
C TRP A 40 0.62 -6.12 -14.26
N ARG A 41 0.82 -6.56 -15.50
CA ARG A 41 -0.27 -6.82 -16.46
C ARG A 41 -1.05 -8.09 -16.15
N ASP A 42 -0.42 -9.03 -15.45
CA ASP A 42 -0.96 -10.37 -15.20
C ASP A 42 -1.62 -10.50 -13.82
N VAL A 43 -1.71 -9.40 -13.07
CA VAL A 43 -2.38 -9.38 -11.76
C VAL A 43 -3.88 -9.63 -11.93
N PRO A 44 -4.46 -10.66 -11.25
CA PRO A 44 -5.88 -10.96 -11.33
C PRO A 44 -6.67 -9.90 -10.55
N ALA A 45 -7.06 -8.83 -11.25
CA ALA A 45 -7.64 -7.63 -10.64
C ALA A 45 -8.96 -7.90 -9.91
N GLU A 46 -9.74 -8.89 -10.36
CA GLU A 46 -11.00 -9.29 -9.73
C GLU A 46 -10.78 -9.90 -8.34
N THR A 47 -9.75 -10.73 -8.18
CA THR A 47 -9.40 -11.37 -6.91
C THR A 47 -8.66 -10.42 -5.98
N VAL A 48 -7.75 -9.61 -6.53
CA VAL A 48 -6.93 -8.66 -5.75
C VAL A 48 -7.70 -7.39 -5.37
N GLY A 49 -8.75 -7.06 -6.13
CA GLY A 49 -9.57 -5.87 -5.94
C GLY A 49 -9.03 -4.60 -6.62
N CYS A 50 -7.84 -4.65 -7.23
CA CYS A 50 -7.33 -3.60 -8.10
C CYS A 50 -6.40 -4.16 -9.19
N SER A 51 -6.22 -3.42 -10.28
CA SER A 51 -5.26 -3.79 -11.32
C SER A 51 -3.82 -3.65 -10.84
N GLY A 52 -2.90 -4.42 -11.44
CA GLY A 52 -1.47 -4.30 -11.14
C GLY A 52 -0.90 -2.93 -11.49
N VAL A 53 -1.48 -2.20 -12.46
CA VAL A 53 -1.13 -0.79 -12.73
C VAL A 53 -1.42 0.09 -11.51
N THR A 54 -2.60 -0.06 -10.92
CA THR A 54 -2.99 0.73 -9.73
C THR A 54 -2.07 0.39 -8.56
N ALA A 55 -1.79 -0.89 -8.33
CA ALA A 55 -0.87 -1.33 -7.29
C ALA A 55 0.55 -0.76 -7.51
N TRP A 56 1.11 -0.86 -8.71
CA TRP A 56 2.43 -0.32 -9.02
C TRP A 56 2.50 1.20 -8.84
N ARG A 57 1.49 1.95 -9.32
CA ARG A 57 1.43 3.40 -9.11
C ARG A 57 1.39 3.74 -7.63
N ARG A 58 0.68 2.96 -6.82
CA ARG A 58 0.62 3.16 -5.37
C ARG A 58 1.93 2.83 -4.68
N LEU A 59 2.57 1.73 -5.08
CA LEU A 59 3.90 1.37 -4.59
C LEU A 59 4.87 2.54 -4.81
N ARG A 60 4.92 3.08 -6.03
CA ARG A 60 5.77 4.22 -6.36
C ARG A 60 5.45 5.46 -5.51
N GLU A 61 4.17 5.86 -5.46
CA GLU A 61 3.72 7.02 -4.67
C GLU A 61 4.10 6.90 -3.19
N TRP A 62 3.90 5.73 -2.59
CA TRP A 62 4.23 5.46 -1.20
C TRP A 62 5.73 5.36 -0.93
N THR A 63 6.51 4.88 -1.89
CA THR A 63 7.97 4.93 -1.82
C THR A 63 8.47 6.36 -1.83
N GLU A 64 8.03 7.18 -2.78
CA GLU A 64 8.40 8.60 -2.89
C GLU A 64 7.95 9.39 -1.64
N ALA A 65 6.81 9.03 -1.04
CA ALA A 65 6.32 9.63 0.20
C ALA A 65 6.92 9.05 1.49
N GLY A 66 7.88 8.11 1.42
CA GLY A 66 8.52 7.52 2.59
C GLY A 66 7.54 6.77 3.51
N VAL A 67 6.50 6.15 2.97
CA VAL A 67 5.50 5.41 3.75
C VAL A 67 6.07 4.10 4.29
N TRP A 68 6.91 3.39 3.53
CA TRP A 68 7.41 2.06 3.91
C TRP A 68 8.22 2.05 5.21
N PRO A 69 9.21 2.95 5.43
CA PRO A 69 9.94 2.97 6.69
C PRO A 69 9.04 3.29 7.89
N ARG A 70 8.06 4.18 7.70
CA ARG A 70 7.08 4.54 8.75
C ARG A 70 6.15 3.39 9.08
N LEU A 71 5.65 2.69 8.06
CA LEU A 71 4.81 1.51 8.22
C LEU A 71 5.58 0.39 8.94
N HIS A 72 6.83 0.14 8.56
CA HIS A 72 7.69 -0.85 9.19
C HIS A 72 7.92 -0.54 10.67
N ALA A 73 8.29 0.71 11.01
CA ALA A 73 8.48 1.13 12.39
C ALA A 73 7.20 1.01 13.23
N ALA A 74 6.04 1.36 12.65
CA ALA A 74 4.76 1.20 13.32
C ALA A 74 4.44 -0.29 13.57
N LEU A 75 4.65 -1.17 12.58
CA LEU A 75 4.43 -2.60 12.73
C LEU A 75 5.34 -3.20 13.82
N LEU A 76 6.62 -2.85 13.84
CA LEU A 76 7.54 -3.30 14.89
C LEU A 76 7.11 -2.80 16.28
N ALA A 77 6.63 -1.56 16.39
CA ALA A 77 6.12 -1.03 17.64
C ALA A 77 4.86 -1.79 18.11
N GLU A 78 3.94 -2.13 17.21
CA GLU A 78 2.78 -2.97 17.54
C GLU A 78 3.21 -4.36 18.02
N LEU A 79 4.10 -5.02 17.28
CA LEU A 79 4.56 -6.38 17.61
C LEU A 79 5.30 -6.42 18.96
N ARG A 80 6.15 -5.42 19.23
CA ARG A 80 6.81 -5.29 20.54
C ARG A 80 5.80 -5.10 21.67
N ARG A 81 4.77 -4.27 21.47
CA ARG A 81 3.71 -4.08 22.47
C ARG A 81 2.87 -5.33 22.70
N ALA A 82 2.73 -6.17 21.68
CA ALA A 82 2.00 -7.43 21.77
C ALA A 82 2.85 -8.60 22.30
N ASP A 83 4.12 -8.37 22.60
CA ASP A 83 5.09 -9.42 22.98
C ASP A 83 5.21 -10.52 21.89
N LEU A 84 5.07 -10.12 20.62
CA LEU A 84 5.16 -10.99 19.44
C LEU A 84 6.39 -10.69 18.58
N LEU A 85 7.32 -9.88 19.09
CA LEU A 85 8.52 -9.48 18.38
C LEU A 85 9.72 -10.22 18.96
N ASP A 86 10.14 -11.27 18.27
CA ASP A 86 11.41 -11.95 18.53
C ASP A 86 12.49 -11.35 17.62
N LEU A 87 13.55 -10.81 18.22
CA LEU A 87 14.70 -10.22 17.53
C LEU A 87 16.01 -10.93 17.89
N ASP A 88 15.93 -12.04 18.60
CA ASP A 88 17.10 -12.79 19.02
C ASP A 88 17.54 -13.69 17.85
N ASP A 89 18.76 -13.47 17.34
CA ASP A 89 19.48 -14.36 16.40
C ASP A 89 20.28 -15.42 17.18
#